data_AF-A0A2N8PUM7-F1
#
_entry.id   AF-A0A2N8PUM7-F1
#
_cell.length_a   1.000
_cell.length_b   1.000
_cell.length_c   1.000
_cell.angle_alpha   90.00
_cell.angle_beta   90.00
_cell.angle_gamma   90.00
#
_symmetry.space_group_name_H-M   'P 1'
#
loop_
_entity.id
_entity.type
_entity.pdbx_description
1 polymer ?
#
loop_
_entity_poly.entity_id
_entity_poly.type
_entity_poly.pdbx_seq_one_letter_code
_entity_poly.pdbx_strand_id
1 'polypeptide(L)' 'MSRYKKNRCYSKESKREAVLEYLNGTDSLRKVAERYKLRNEKRLRDWIKRYTTYGDFKSESGGSKVS' A
#
# COMPACT_ATOMS: atom_id res chain seq x y z
N MET A 1 -24.63 -13.08 10.06
CA MET A 1 -24.24 -11.82 9.35
C MET A 1 -22.75 -11.86 9.06
N SER A 2 -22.38 -12.31 7.86
CA SER A 2 -20.97 -12.40 7.45
C SER A 2 -20.37 -11.00 7.38
N ARG A 3 -19.37 -10.73 8.23
CA ARG A 3 -18.51 -9.54 8.09
C ARG A 3 -17.86 -9.62 6.73
N TYR A 4 -18.43 -8.96 5.73
CA TYR A 4 -17.74 -8.67 4.50
C TYR A 4 -16.47 -7.93 4.90
N LYS A 5 -15.36 -8.67 4.93
CA LYS A 5 -14.02 -8.14 5.14
C LYS A 5 -13.83 -7.23 3.93
N LYS A 6 -14.17 -5.95 4.08
CA LYS A 6 -13.90 -4.93 3.08
C LYS A 6 -12.39 -4.97 2.91
N ASN A 7 -11.93 -5.72 1.90
CA ASN A 7 -10.56 -5.62 1.45
C ASN A 7 -10.42 -4.16 1.07
N ARG A 8 -9.76 -3.39 1.93
CA ARG A 8 -9.44 -2.01 1.66
C ARG A 8 -8.51 -2.06 0.45
N CYS A 9 -9.08 -1.90 -0.74
CA CYS A 9 -8.32 -1.77 -1.97
C CYS A 9 -7.58 -0.45 -1.86
N TYR A 10 -6.27 -0.54 -1.61
CA TYR A 10 -5.41 0.62 -1.70
C TYR A 10 -5.08 0.80 -3.18
N SER A 11 -5.52 1.92 -3.75
CA SER A 11 -5.09 2.34 -5.08
C SER A 11 -3.58 2.51 -5.11
N LYS A 12 -2.98 2.35 -6.29
CA LYS A 12 -1.53 2.55 -6.48
C LYS A 12 -1.08 3.91 -5.97
N GLU A 13 -1.85 4.95 -6.25
CA GLU A 13 -1.57 6.32 -5.82
C GLU A 13 -1.43 6.39 -4.30
N SER A 14 -2.38 5.84 -3.53
CA SER A 14 -2.29 5.81 -2.07
C SER A 14 -1.10 5.00 -1.55
N LYS A 15 -0.72 3.91 -2.23
CA LYS A 15 0.50 3.15 -1.86
C LYS A 15 1.75 3.98 -2.13
N ARG A 16 1.80 4.66 -3.27
CA ARG A 16 2.92 5.48 -3.71
C ARG A 16 3.10 6.69 -2.81
N GLU A 17 2.02 7.40 -2.49
CA GLU A 17 2.04 8.54 -1.59
C GLU A 17 2.58 8.15 -0.21
N ALA A 18 2.12 7.02 0.34
CA ALA A 18 2.63 6.50 1.61
C ALA A 18 4.13 6.18 1.58
N VAL A 19 4.61 5.57 0.49
CA VAL A 19 6.04 5.29 0.34
C VAL A 19 6.85 6.56 0.16
N LEU A 20 6.38 7.51 -0.64
CA LEU A 20 7.06 8.78 -0.87
C LEU A 20 7.14 9.60 0.43
N GLU A 21 6.08 9.66 1.24
CA GLU A 21 6.11 10.33 2.55
C GLU A 21 7.19 9.73 3.48
N TYR A 22 7.31 8.40 3.51
CA TYR A 22 8.35 7.74 4.28
C TYR A 22 9.75 8.03 3.73
N LEU A 23 9.93 7.98 2.41
CA LEU A 23 11.22 8.26 1.75
C LEU A 23 11.64 9.73 1.88
N ASN A 24 10.68 10.64 1.95
CA ASN A 24 10.91 12.07 2.17
C ASN A 24 11.35 12.37 3.63
N GLY A 25 11.33 11.37 4.51
CA GLY A 25 11.73 11.51 5.92
C GLY A 25 10.74 12.30 6.76
N THR A 26 9.51 12.51 6.27
CA THR A 26 8.49 13.33 6.96
C THR A 26 8.05 12.69 8.28
N ASP A 27 7.94 11.35 8.30
CA ASP A 27 7.46 10.60 9.45
C ASP A 27 8.06 9.19 9.49
N SER A 28 8.05 8.57 10.68
CA SER A 28 8.48 7.18 10.85
C SER A 28 7.50 6.20 10.22
N LEU A 29 7.99 5.00 9.84
CA LEU A 29 7.19 3.92 9.23
C LEU A 29 5.85 3.67 9.94
N ARG A 30 5.85 3.66 11.28
CA ARG A 30 4.64 3.46 12.08
C ARG A 30 3.64 4.60 11.92
N LYS A 31 4.09 5.86 12.01
CA LYS A 31 3.24 7.04 11.84
C LYS A 31 2.63 7.13 10.45
N VAL A 32 3.42 6.88 9.41
CA VAL A 32 2.92 6.81 8.03
C VAL A 32 1.90 5.67 7.91
N ALA A 33 2.19 4.48 8.44
CA ALA A 33 1.23 3.38 8.45
C ALA A 33 -0.09 3.74 9.15
N GLU A 34 -0.05 4.47 10.27
CA GLU A 34 -1.23 4.95 10.98
C GLU A 34 -2.02 6.00 10.17
N ARG A 35 -1.33 6.97 9.54
CA ARG A 35 -1.94 7.99 8.66
C ARG A 35 -2.74 7.35 7.52
N TYR A 36 -2.18 6.33 6.89
CA TYR A 36 -2.85 5.57 5.83
C TYR A 36 -3.77 4.45 6.35
N LYS A 37 -4.00 4.42 7.67
CA LYS A 37 -4.84 3.44 8.37
C LYS A 37 -4.50 2.01 7.94
N LEU A 38 -3.21 1.74 7.80
CA LEU A 38 -2.67 0.42 7.54
C LEU A 38 -2.81 -0.39 8.82
N ARG A 39 -3.32 -1.60 8.65
CA ARG A 39 -3.52 -2.52 9.77
C ARG A 39 -2.20 -3.12 10.29
N ASN A 40 -1.13 -2.99 9.50
CA ASN A 40 0.20 -3.51 9.83
C ASN A 40 1.28 -2.71 9.09
N GLU A 41 2.31 -2.27 9.79
CA GLU A 41 3.49 -1.60 9.25
C GLU A 41 4.24 -2.46 8.22
N LYS A 42 4.14 -3.80 8.32
CA LYS A 42 4.71 -4.73 7.35
C LYS A 42 4.21 -4.47 5.92
N ARG A 43 2.97 -3.97 5.77
CA ARG A 43 2.44 -3.59 4.45
C ARG A 43 3.21 -2.42 3.85
N LEU A 44 3.52 -1.40 4.66
CA LEU A 44 4.29 -0.25 4.20
C LEU A 44 5.72 -0.68 3.84
N ARG A 45 6.35 -1.54 4.64
CA ARG A 45 7.67 -2.12 4.28
C ARG A 45 7.66 -2.86 2.95
N ASP A 46 6.65 -3.71 2.72
CA ASP A 46 6.53 -4.43 1.44
C ASP A 46 6.36 -3.46 0.28
N TRP A 47 5.58 -2.39 0.47
CA TRP A 47 5.39 -1.34 -0.53
C TRP A 47 6.69 -0.60 -0.83
N ILE A 48 7.44 -0.19 0.20
CA ILE A 48 8.75 0.45 0.03
C ILE A 48 9.68 -0.47 -0.73
N LYS A 49 9.77 -1.75 -0.35
CA LYS A 49 10.63 -2.74 -1.04
C LYS A 49 10.27 -2.88 -2.51
N ARG A 50 8.97 -2.99 -2.84
CA ARG A 50 8.50 -3.06 -4.23
C ARG A 50 8.86 -1.78 -5.00
N TYR A 51 8.66 -0.63 -4.38
CA TYR A 51 8.95 0.67 -4.97
C TYR A 51 10.44 0.87 -5.23
N THR A 52 11.33 0.48 -4.29
CA THR A 52 12.78 0.59 -4.49
C THR A 52 13.32 -0.45 -5.47
N THR A 53 12.67 -1.61 -5.60
CA THR A 53 13.09 -2.67 -6.54
C THR A 53 12.67 -2.37 -7.97
N TYR A 54 11.44 -1.90 -8.18
CA TYR A 54 10.84 -1.75 -9.52
C TYR A 54 10.59 -0.29 -9.93
N GLY A 55 10.72 0.67 -9.01
CA GLY A 55 10.40 2.08 -9.24
C GLY A 55 8.90 2.41 -9.25
N ASP A 56 8.02 1.41 -9.35
CA ASP A 56 6.57 1.61 -9.40
C ASP A 56 5.75 0.43 -8.86
N PHE A 57 4.51 0.71 -8.46
CA PHE A 57 3.51 -0.30 -8.11
C PHE A 57 2.82 -0.81 -9.37
N LYS A 58 3.27 -1.97 -9.89
CA LYS A 58 2.63 -2.62 -11.05
C LYS A 58 1.11 -2.60 -10.93
N SER A 59 0.46 -2.26 -12.04
CA SER A 59 -0.99 -2.38 -12.21
C SER A 59 -1.34 -3.84 -12.24
N GLU A 60 -1.73 -4.37 -11.10
CA GLU A 60 -2.71 -5.44 -11.09
C GLU A 60 -4.09 -4.80 -11.35
N SER A 61 -4.20 -4.12 -12.50
CA SER A 61 -5.48 -3.80 -13.10
C SER A 61 -5.92 -5.09 -13.77
N GLY A 62 -6.93 -5.75 -13.19
CA GLY A 62 -7.70 -6.78 -13.88
C GLY A 62 -7.00 -8.12 -14.03
N GLY A 63 -7.00 -8.92 -12.95
CA GLY A 63 -7.25 -10.35 -13.15
C GLY A 63 -8.71 -10.50 -13.53
N SER A 64 -8.99 -10.41 -14.82
CA SER A 64 -10.29 -10.73 -15.41
C SER A 64 -10.82 -12.03 -14.83
N LYS A 65 -12.12 -12.02 -14.50
CA LYS A 65 -12.90 -13.24 -14.38
C LYS A 65 -12.93 -13.88 -15.77
N VAL A 66 -11.95 -14.72 -16.08
CA VAL A 66 -11.98 -15.57 -17.27
C VAL A 66 -12.58 -16.91 -16.83
N SER A 67 -13.77 -17.15 -17.39
CA SER A 67 -14.58 -18.37 -17.43
C SER A 67 -15.15 -18.88 -16.10
#